data_AF-A0A0S9LS08-F1
#
_entry.id   AF-A0A0S9LS08-F1
#
_cell.length_a   1.000
_cell.length_b   1.000
_cell.length_c   1.000
_cell.angle_alpha   90.00
_cell.angle_beta   90.00
_cell.angle_gamma   90.00
#
_symmetry.space_group_name_H-M   'P 1'
#
loop_
_entity.id
_entity.type
_entity.pdbx_description
1 polymer ?
#
loop_
_entity_poly.entity_id
_entity_poly.type
_entity_poly.pdbx_seq_one_letter_code
_entity_poly.pdbx_strand_id
1 'polypeptide(L)'
;MPAQPARRSLLQTLRRAHVRVASISMAAVGLALLLAAVLALRTYANNHLELVARSIAYSVEAAVVFNDRVAIMEQLAVIAQRESLREAELRDQAGHVLARYALADRQRADALLEAAGEPLGRLLMPAPTVAPVLDRGRQIGEVRLRGDGAVFARFLATAAAGIALCLVCAGLGLRLLSRRIQRDIVEPVDALIAMTHRARAQRGGMQRAPASQIAEFHALGEDFNALLTEIEMQQAQLAQENRSLTHLANHDSLTGLYNRAYFSRRLARILQDAQIQGGNIAVLYMDNDRFKEINDHYGHAVGDLLLIEVATRIRAQLREGDIVARLGGDEFAVLLAPVHHPQDALRIADKINAAVALPLSERHERIVPSVSIGIALYPEHGQTADQLLRAADRAMYEAKKSGRGTSRLFEGAYVVSDISEL
;
A
#
# COMPACT_ATOMS: atom_id res chain seq x y z
N MET A 1 -9.99 -19.35 13.05
CA MET A 1 -9.73 -19.78 11.65
C MET A 1 -8.23 -19.76 11.43
N PRO A 2 -7.59 -20.86 10.97
CA PRO A 2 -6.16 -20.83 10.68
C PRO A 2 -5.90 -19.92 9.48
N ALA A 3 -4.93 -19.02 9.62
CA ALA A 3 -4.53 -18.10 8.56
C ALA A 3 -4.07 -18.89 7.33
N GLN A 4 -4.77 -18.71 6.20
CA GLN A 4 -4.33 -19.30 4.93
C GLN A 4 -2.92 -18.77 4.62
N PRO A 5 -1.96 -19.65 4.27
CA PRO A 5 -0.61 -19.21 3.94
C PRO A 5 -0.67 -18.26 2.74
N ALA A 6 -0.08 -17.07 2.91
CA ALA A 6 -0.03 -16.04 1.88
C ALA A 6 0.52 -16.66 0.57
N ARG A 7 -0.35 -16.75 -0.45
CA ARG A 7 0.01 -17.28 -1.76
C ARG A 7 1.12 -16.42 -2.33
N ARG A 8 2.24 -17.04 -2.70
CA ARG A 8 3.42 -16.34 -3.22
C ARG A 8 3.11 -15.81 -4.62
N SER A 9 3.53 -14.58 -4.92
CA SER A 9 3.29 -14.00 -6.25
C SER A 9 4.16 -14.69 -7.31
N LEU A 10 3.62 -14.80 -8.54
CA LEU A 10 4.29 -15.39 -9.70
C LEU A 10 5.67 -14.74 -9.98
N LEU A 11 5.77 -13.43 -9.71
CA LEU A 11 7.02 -12.68 -9.88
C LEU A 11 8.09 -13.11 -8.85
N GLN A 12 7.69 -13.42 -7.61
CA GLN A 12 8.61 -13.91 -6.58
C GLN A 12 9.13 -15.33 -6.87
N THR A 13 8.29 -16.20 -7.44
CA THR A 13 8.70 -17.55 -7.84
C THR A 13 9.63 -17.50 -9.06
N LEU A 14 9.32 -16.71 -10.08
CA LEU A 14 10.18 -16.50 -11.25
C LEU A 14 11.55 -15.92 -10.86
N ARG A 15 11.61 -14.94 -9.96
CA ARG A 15 12.88 -14.37 -9.47
C ARG A 15 13.77 -15.42 -8.82
N ARG A 16 13.20 -16.24 -7.92
CA ARG A 16 13.96 -17.30 -7.23
C ARG A 16 14.44 -18.36 -8.21
N ALA A 17 13.63 -18.70 -9.21
CA ALA A 17 14.01 -19.63 -10.26
C ALA A 17 15.19 -19.09 -11.08
N HIS A 18 15.11 -17.86 -11.58
CA HIS A 18 16.20 -17.27 -12.38
C HIS A 18 17.52 -17.15 -11.62
N VAL A 19 17.51 -16.69 -10.37
CA VAL A 19 18.75 -16.57 -9.57
C VAL A 19 19.34 -17.96 -9.29
N ARG A 20 18.50 -18.96 -9.00
CA ARG A 20 18.96 -20.35 -8.79
C ARG A 20 19.58 -20.91 -10.06
N VAL A 21 18.89 -20.84 -11.19
CA VAL A 21 19.39 -21.34 -12.48
C VAL A 21 20.72 -20.65 -12.83
N ALA A 22 20.79 -19.32 -12.74
CA ALA A 22 22.03 -18.60 -13.03
C ALA A 22 23.18 -18.99 -12.10
N SER A 23 22.93 -19.14 -10.79
CA SER A 23 23.95 -19.57 -9.84
C SER A 23 24.47 -20.97 -10.11
N ILE A 24 23.59 -21.89 -10.50
CA ILE A 24 23.95 -23.27 -10.88
C ILE A 24 24.78 -23.26 -12.16
N SER A 25 24.35 -22.52 -13.19
CA SER A 25 25.09 -22.40 -14.45
C SER A 25 26.48 -21.80 -14.24
N MET A 26 26.60 -20.74 -13.43
CA MET A 26 27.88 -20.12 -13.11
C MET A 26 28.83 -21.08 -12.38
N ALA A 27 28.33 -21.84 -11.40
CA ALA A 27 29.12 -22.84 -10.70
C ALA A 27 29.57 -23.96 -11.63
N ALA A 28 28.70 -24.44 -12.52
CA ALA A 28 29.03 -25.48 -13.50
C ALA A 28 30.12 -25.02 -14.49
N VAL A 29 30.02 -23.79 -15.01
CA VAL A 29 31.05 -23.22 -15.91
C VAL A 29 32.38 -23.04 -15.17
N GLY A 30 32.36 -22.53 -13.94
CA GLY A 30 33.57 -22.37 -13.13
C GLY A 30 34.29 -23.70 -12.88
N LEU A 31 33.53 -24.75 -12.56
CA LEU A 31 34.07 -26.10 -12.37
C LEU A 31 34.65 -26.66 -13.69
N ALA A 32 33.95 -26.49 -14.80
CA ALA A 32 34.41 -26.97 -16.12
C ALA A 32 35.73 -26.28 -16.54
N LEU A 33 35.85 -24.97 -16.32
CA LEU A 33 37.08 -24.21 -16.61
C LEU A 33 38.24 -24.64 -15.72
N LEU A 34 37.99 -24.90 -14.43
CA LEU A 34 39.03 -25.39 -13.53
C LEU A 34 39.52 -26.78 -13.94
N LEU A 35 38.61 -27.69 -14.30
CA LEU A 35 38.96 -29.01 -14.81
C LEU A 35 39.75 -28.93 -16.13
N ALA A 36 39.36 -28.06 -17.05
CA ALA A 36 40.10 -27.82 -18.29
C ALA A 36 41.51 -27.28 -18.02
N ALA A 37 41.66 -26.34 -17.08
CA ALA A 37 42.96 -25.79 -16.68
C ALA A 37 43.86 -26.86 -16.07
N VAL A 38 43.32 -27.73 -15.21
CA VAL A 38 44.04 -28.87 -14.62
C VAL A 38 44.53 -29.84 -15.70
N LEU A 39 43.68 -30.21 -16.65
CA LEU A 39 44.02 -31.12 -17.74
C LEU A 39 45.09 -30.52 -18.66
N ALA A 40 44.94 -29.25 -19.06
CA ALA A 40 45.91 -28.55 -19.88
C ALA A 40 47.29 -28.46 -19.20
N LEU A 41 47.30 -28.11 -17.91
CA LEU A 41 48.53 -28.02 -17.12
C LEU A 41 49.24 -29.38 -16.99
N ARG A 42 48.47 -30.45 -16.77
CA ARG A 42 49.00 -31.82 -16.72
C ARG A 42 49.67 -32.22 -18.04
N THR A 43 49.01 -31.97 -19.16
CA THR A 43 49.56 -32.26 -20.49
C THR A 43 50.81 -31.43 -20.77
N TYR A 44 50.78 -30.13 -20.47
CA TYR A 44 51.93 -29.24 -20.62
C TYR A 44 53.14 -29.73 -19.83
N ALA A 45 52.94 -30.07 -18.55
CA ALA A 45 54.03 -30.49 -17.69
C ALA A 45 54.65 -31.83 -18.09
N ASN A 46 53.84 -32.81 -18.50
CA ASN A 46 54.35 -34.10 -18.99
C ASN A 46 55.27 -33.90 -20.21
N ASN A 47 54.81 -33.11 -21.19
CA ASN A 47 55.58 -32.82 -22.40
C ASN A 47 56.86 -32.02 -22.09
N HIS A 48 56.76 -31.03 -21.21
CA HIS A 48 57.92 -30.21 -20.80
C HIS A 48 58.99 -31.06 -20.11
N LEU A 49 58.60 -31.87 -19.13
CA LEU A 49 59.54 -32.73 -18.39
C LEU A 49 60.15 -33.81 -19.28
N GLU A 50 59.43 -34.32 -20.29
CA GLU A 50 59.99 -35.27 -21.25
C GLU A 50 61.08 -34.62 -22.11
N LEU A 51 60.86 -33.39 -22.58
CA LEU A 51 61.86 -32.63 -23.32
C LEU A 51 63.10 -32.35 -22.47
N VAL A 52 62.91 -31.93 -21.21
CA VAL A 52 64.02 -31.71 -20.27
C VAL A 52 64.77 -33.01 -19.99
N ALA A 53 64.07 -34.13 -19.78
CA ALA A 53 64.69 -35.44 -19.53
C ALA A 53 65.56 -35.89 -20.71
N ARG A 54 65.06 -35.74 -21.94
CA ARG A 54 65.83 -36.03 -23.16
C ARG A 54 67.03 -35.11 -23.31
N SER A 55 66.89 -33.81 -23.00
CA SER A 55 68.00 -32.86 -23.03
C SER A 55 69.10 -33.21 -22.04
N ILE A 56 68.73 -33.58 -20.80
CA ILE A 56 69.69 -34.03 -19.78
C ILE A 56 70.38 -35.31 -20.24
N ALA A 57 69.61 -36.29 -20.72
CA ALA A 57 70.13 -37.57 -21.20
C ALA A 57 71.17 -37.39 -22.32
N TYR A 58 70.91 -36.48 -23.26
CA TYR A 58 71.86 -36.15 -24.33
C TYR A 58 73.11 -35.43 -23.81
N SER A 59 72.94 -34.44 -22.92
CA SER A 59 74.08 -33.66 -22.40
C SER A 59 75.07 -34.50 -21.58
N VAL A 60 74.55 -35.51 -20.89
CA VAL A 60 75.27 -36.34 -19.92
C VAL A 60 75.82 -37.62 -20.56
N GLU A 61 75.45 -37.94 -21.81
CA GLU A 61 75.85 -39.14 -22.55
C GLU A 61 77.37 -39.37 -22.50
N ALA A 62 78.16 -38.37 -22.92
CA ALA A 62 79.62 -38.48 -22.93
C ALA A 62 80.18 -38.71 -21.51
N ALA A 63 79.67 -37.97 -20.52
CA ALA A 63 80.15 -38.09 -19.13
C ALA A 63 79.84 -39.46 -18.52
N VAL A 64 78.73 -40.11 -18.92
CA VAL A 64 78.39 -41.49 -18.52
C VAL A 64 79.34 -42.50 -19.18
N VAL A 65 79.62 -42.35 -20.47
CA VAL A 65 80.55 -43.23 -21.20
C VAL A 65 81.97 -43.18 -20.61
N PHE A 66 82.42 -41.99 -20.21
CA PHE A 66 83.74 -41.79 -19.57
C PHE A 66 83.74 -41.99 -18.05
N ASN A 67 82.60 -42.35 -17.44
CA ASN A 67 82.41 -42.53 -16.00
C ASN A 67 82.86 -41.32 -15.14
N ASP A 68 82.69 -40.10 -15.67
CA ASP A 68 83.05 -38.85 -15.00
C ASP A 68 81.89 -38.35 -14.14
N ARG A 69 81.86 -38.80 -12.88
CA ARG A 69 80.80 -38.43 -11.92
C ARG A 69 80.72 -36.93 -11.63
N VAL A 70 81.84 -36.21 -11.73
CA VAL A 70 81.87 -34.76 -11.44
C VAL A 70 81.18 -34.02 -12.58
N ALA A 71 81.54 -34.34 -13.83
CA ALA A 71 80.90 -33.77 -15.01
C ALA A 71 79.39 -34.09 -15.08
N ILE A 72 79.00 -35.33 -14.75
CA ILE A 72 77.59 -35.74 -14.65
C ILE A 72 76.83 -34.84 -13.65
N MET A 73 77.37 -34.67 -12.44
CA MET A 73 76.74 -33.88 -11.39
C MET A 73 76.63 -32.40 -11.75
N GLU A 74 77.67 -31.81 -12.35
CA GLU A 74 77.66 -30.41 -12.77
C GLU A 74 76.60 -30.16 -13.85
N GLN A 75 76.56 -30.99 -14.90
CA GLN A 75 75.57 -30.86 -15.97
C GLN A 75 74.14 -31.09 -15.46
N LEU A 76 73.93 -32.09 -14.60
CA LEU A 76 72.64 -32.37 -13.99
C LEU A 76 72.18 -31.19 -13.11
N ALA A 77 73.05 -30.63 -12.29
CA ALA A 77 72.72 -29.52 -11.40
C ALA A 77 72.38 -28.23 -12.16
N VAL A 78 73.13 -27.90 -13.22
CA VAL A 78 72.89 -26.69 -14.04
C VAL A 78 71.50 -26.73 -14.68
N ILE A 79 71.14 -27.86 -15.31
CA ILE A 79 69.83 -27.99 -15.97
C ILE A 79 68.72 -28.10 -14.93
N ALA A 80 68.92 -28.84 -13.84
CA ALA A 80 67.91 -28.99 -12.79
C ALA A 80 67.61 -27.68 -12.04
N GLN A 81 68.61 -26.82 -11.82
CA GLN A 81 68.39 -25.49 -11.26
C GLN A 81 67.64 -24.57 -12.22
N ARG A 82 68.01 -24.59 -13.51
CA ARG A 82 67.38 -23.75 -14.55
C ARG A 82 65.92 -24.11 -14.77
N GLU A 83 65.61 -25.40 -14.84
CA GLU A 83 64.25 -25.91 -15.10
C GLU A 83 63.41 -26.12 -13.83
N SER A 84 63.92 -25.68 -12.66
CA SER A 84 63.23 -25.79 -11.36
C SER A 84 62.76 -27.23 -11.05
N LEU A 85 63.63 -28.22 -11.26
CA LEU A 85 63.33 -29.61 -10.95
C LEU A 85 63.40 -29.87 -9.44
N ARG A 86 62.45 -30.64 -8.90
CA ARG A 86 62.46 -31.04 -7.49
C ARG A 86 63.50 -32.14 -7.24
N GLU A 87 63.52 -33.11 -8.14
CA GLU A 87 64.42 -34.26 -8.09
C GLU A 87 64.81 -34.65 -9.51
N ALA A 88 66.11 -34.89 -9.72
CA ALA A 88 66.65 -35.44 -10.95
C ALA A 88 67.66 -36.53 -10.58
N GLU A 89 67.49 -37.72 -11.13
CA GLU A 89 68.30 -38.88 -10.80
C GLU A 89 68.79 -39.54 -12.08
N LEU A 90 70.09 -39.81 -12.17
CA LEU A 90 70.68 -40.58 -13.26
C LEU A 90 71.05 -41.96 -12.74
N ARG A 91 70.59 -43.00 -13.44
CA ARG A 91 70.87 -44.40 -13.12
C ARG A 91 71.63 -45.09 -14.26
N ASP A 92 72.48 -46.03 -13.90
CA ASP A 92 73.12 -46.95 -14.85
C ASP A 92 72.14 -48.07 -15.31
N GLN A 93 72.57 -48.93 -16.24
CA GLN A 93 71.78 -50.09 -16.69
C GLN A 93 71.43 -51.09 -15.57
N ALA A 94 72.23 -51.15 -14.50
CA ALA A 94 71.99 -52.02 -13.34
C ALA A 94 71.06 -51.36 -12.29
N GLY A 95 70.63 -50.12 -12.53
CA GLY A 95 69.77 -49.35 -11.65
C GLY A 95 70.49 -48.62 -10.51
N HIS A 96 71.82 -48.60 -10.49
CA HIS A 96 72.60 -47.83 -9.50
C HIS A 96 72.58 -46.35 -9.83
N VAL A 97 72.49 -45.52 -8.79
CA VAL A 97 72.46 -44.07 -8.91
C VAL A 97 73.87 -43.55 -9.18
N LEU A 98 74.08 -42.99 -10.37
CA LEU A 98 75.35 -42.35 -10.76
C LEU A 98 75.43 -40.92 -10.21
N ALA A 99 74.30 -40.23 -10.20
CA ALA A 99 74.16 -38.85 -9.76
C ALA A 99 72.72 -38.57 -9.32
N ARG A 100 72.55 -37.77 -8.27
CA ARG A 100 71.24 -37.33 -7.81
C ARG A 100 71.29 -35.86 -7.43
N TYR A 101 70.36 -35.11 -8.00
CA TYR A 101 70.04 -33.75 -7.64
C TYR A 101 68.70 -33.74 -6.90
N ALA A 102 68.66 -33.09 -5.75
CA ALA A 102 67.44 -32.80 -5.02
C ALA A 102 67.46 -31.32 -4.64
N LEU A 103 66.37 -30.61 -4.93
CA LEU A 103 66.26 -29.20 -4.57
C LEU A 103 66.24 -29.07 -3.03
N ALA A 104 67.24 -28.37 -2.48
CA ALA A 104 67.28 -28.07 -1.05
C ALA A 104 66.27 -26.96 -0.70
N ASP A 105 65.58 -27.16 0.42
CA ASP A 105 64.46 -26.39 0.99
C ASP A 105 64.42 -24.90 0.58
N ARG A 106 63.39 -24.48 -0.17
CA ARG A 106 63.12 -23.06 -0.42
C ARG A 106 62.59 -22.41 0.86
N GLN A 107 62.96 -21.16 1.09
CA GLN A 107 62.60 -20.40 2.29
C GLN A 107 61.07 -20.33 2.55
N ARG A 108 60.72 -20.30 3.84
CA ARG A 108 59.40 -20.22 4.53
C ARG A 108 58.26 -19.38 3.91
N ALA A 109 58.47 -18.58 2.86
CA ALA A 109 57.46 -17.65 2.33
C ALA A 109 56.29 -18.35 1.59
N ASP A 110 56.51 -19.56 1.05
CA ASP A 110 55.51 -20.30 0.27
C ASP A 110 55.02 -21.59 0.96
N ALA A 111 55.19 -21.72 2.28
CA ALA A 111 54.93 -22.96 3.02
C ALA A 111 53.53 -23.56 2.81
N LEU A 112 52.50 -22.73 2.62
CA LEU A 112 51.13 -23.19 2.31
C LEU A 112 51.00 -23.71 0.87
N LEU A 113 51.63 -23.06 -0.11
CA LEU A 113 51.63 -23.50 -1.50
C LEU A 113 52.49 -24.76 -1.68
N GLU A 114 53.57 -24.90 -0.91
CA GLU A 114 54.39 -26.11 -0.88
C GLU A 114 53.65 -27.28 -0.21
N ALA A 115 52.95 -27.02 0.92
CA ALA A 115 52.11 -28.01 1.58
C ALA A 115 50.97 -28.51 0.68
N ALA A 116 50.39 -27.63 -0.13
CA ALA A 116 49.40 -28.00 -1.15
C ALA A 116 50.05 -28.62 -2.40
N GLY A 117 51.26 -28.21 -2.77
CA GLY A 117 51.96 -28.61 -3.98
C GLY A 117 52.43 -30.06 -3.99
N GLU A 118 52.81 -30.61 -2.84
CA GLU A 118 53.17 -32.03 -2.68
C GLU A 118 52.04 -33.00 -3.09
N PRO A 119 50.83 -32.95 -2.50
CA PRO A 119 49.74 -33.84 -2.88
C PRO A 119 49.22 -33.55 -4.30
N LEU A 120 49.22 -32.28 -4.74
CA LEU A 120 48.86 -31.90 -6.11
C LEU A 120 49.85 -32.46 -7.15
N GLY A 121 51.16 -32.39 -6.87
CA GLY A 121 52.18 -32.97 -7.72
C GLY A 121 52.04 -34.48 -7.86
N ARG A 122 51.77 -35.19 -6.76
CA ARG A 122 51.51 -36.65 -6.78
C ARG A 122 50.22 -37.02 -7.53
N LEU A 123 49.19 -36.21 -7.42
CA LEU A 123 47.90 -36.45 -8.09
C LEU A 123 47.97 -36.16 -9.60
N LEU A 124 48.62 -35.07 -10.00
CA LEU A 124 48.74 -34.64 -11.39
C LEU A 124 49.81 -35.43 -12.15
N MET A 125 50.91 -35.78 -11.49
CA MET A 125 52.06 -36.50 -12.05
C MET A 125 52.47 -37.66 -11.13
N PRO A 126 51.76 -38.81 -11.16
CA PRO A 126 52.00 -39.92 -10.24
C PRO A 126 53.30 -40.70 -10.51
N ALA A 127 53.86 -40.62 -11.73
CA ALA A 127 55.08 -41.32 -12.11
C ALA A 127 56.19 -40.33 -12.49
N PRO A 128 57.46 -40.60 -12.13
CA PRO A 128 58.60 -39.81 -12.61
C PRO A 128 58.73 -39.97 -14.13
N THR A 129 59.09 -38.88 -14.82
CA THR A 129 59.34 -38.92 -16.26
C THR A 129 60.72 -39.52 -16.49
N VAL A 130 60.81 -40.54 -17.34
CA VAL A 130 62.04 -41.29 -17.60
C VAL A 130 62.49 -41.10 -19.04
N ALA A 131 63.77 -40.81 -19.26
CA ALA A 131 64.40 -40.77 -20.57
C ALA A 131 65.64 -41.68 -20.61
N PRO A 132 65.82 -42.52 -21.63
CA PRO A 132 67.00 -43.36 -21.75
C PRO A 132 68.23 -42.53 -22.18
N VAL A 133 69.39 -42.84 -21.61
CA VAL A 133 70.70 -42.37 -22.11
C VAL A 133 71.21 -43.40 -23.10
N LEU A 134 71.47 -42.99 -24.34
CA LEU A 134 71.86 -43.89 -25.43
C LEU A 134 73.29 -43.58 -25.86
N ASP A 135 74.15 -44.59 -25.99
CA ASP A 135 75.43 -44.50 -26.71
C ASP A 135 75.35 -45.38 -27.97
N ARG A 136 75.54 -44.79 -29.15
CA ARG A 136 75.43 -45.48 -30.45
C ARG A 136 74.17 -46.37 -30.58
N GLY A 137 73.05 -45.90 -30.02
CA GLY A 137 71.75 -46.60 -30.04
C GLY A 137 71.56 -47.71 -29.00
N ARG A 138 72.54 -47.94 -28.11
CA ARG A 138 72.40 -48.85 -26.96
C ARG A 138 72.15 -48.04 -25.69
N GLN A 139 71.14 -48.42 -24.91
CA GLN A 139 70.80 -47.75 -23.67
C GLN A 139 71.87 -48.03 -22.60
N ILE A 140 72.60 -47.01 -22.14
CA ILE A 140 73.65 -47.09 -21.12
C ILE A 140 73.20 -46.59 -19.74
N GLY A 141 72.02 -45.98 -19.66
CA GLY A 141 71.42 -45.53 -18.40
C GLY A 141 70.03 -44.93 -18.62
N GLU A 142 69.48 -44.34 -17.57
CA GLU A 142 68.22 -43.60 -17.61
C GLU A 142 68.23 -42.38 -16.68
N VAL A 143 67.61 -41.29 -17.14
CA VAL A 143 67.36 -40.07 -16.37
C VAL A 143 65.92 -40.10 -15.88
N ARG A 144 65.72 -40.00 -14.57
CA ARG A 144 64.39 -39.87 -13.94
C ARG A 144 64.21 -38.47 -13.38
N LEU A 145 63.18 -37.78 -13.84
CA LEU A 145 62.87 -36.42 -13.41
C LEU A 145 61.55 -36.35 -12.65
N ARG A 146 61.49 -35.46 -11.67
CA ARG A 146 60.26 -34.98 -11.04
C ARG A 146 60.24 -33.45 -11.01
N GLY A 147 59.19 -32.88 -11.58
CA GLY A 147 58.93 -31.45 -11.53
C GLY A 147 58.53 -30.95 -10.14
N ASP A 148 58.63 -29.64 -9.93
CA ASP A 148 58.22 -29.00 -8.68
C ASP A 148 56.70 -28.76 -8.61
N GLY A 149 56.04 -29.45 -7.67
CA GLY A 149 54.62 -29.33 -7.35
C GLY A 149 54.16 -27.92 -6.95
N ALA A 150 55.07 -27.09 -6.40
CA ALA A 150 54.74 -25.73 -5.98
C ALA A 150 54.37 -24.82 -7.16
N VAL A 151 54.99 -25.03 -8.33
CA VAL A 151 54.67 -24.30 -9.57
C VAL A 151 53.23 -24.59 -10.00
N PHE A 152 52.79 -25.84 -9.90
CA PHE A 152 51.41 -26.24 -10.20
C PHE A 152 50.40 -25.66 -9.21
N ALA A 153 50.71 -25.72 -7.91
CA ALA A 153 49.86 -25.16 -6.87
C ALA A 153 49.66 -23.65 -7.09
N ARG A 154 50.73 -22.93 -7.42
CA ARG A 154 50.66 -21.49 -7.72
C ARG A 154 49.85 -21.19 -8.98
N PHE A 155 50.05 -21.93 -10.07
CA PHE A 155 49.24 -21.77 -11.29
C PHE A 155 47.75 -22.01 -11.00
N LEU A 156 47.41 -23.11 -10.33
CA LEU A 156 46.02 -23.43 -9.98
C LEU A 156 45.41 -22.39 -9.03
N ALA A 157 46.17 -21.88 -8.06
CA ALA A 157 45.72 -20.81 -7.18
C ALA A 157 45.40 -19.53 -7.98
N THR A 158 46.26 -19.14 -8.93
CA THR A 158 46.00 -17.98 -9.79
C THR A 158 44.80 -18.19 -10.72
N ALA A 159 44.64 -19.38 -11.30
CA ALA A 159 43.50 -19.72 -12.14
C ALA A 159 42.19 -19.72 -11.34
N ALA A 160 42.19 -20.30 -10.14
CA ALA A 160 41.05 -20.31 -9.22
C ALA A 160 40.68 -18.89 -8.78
N ALA A 161 41.66 -18.03 -8.47
CA ALA A 161 41.42 -16.63 -8.14
C ALA A 161 40.79 -15.86 -9.32
N GLY A 162 41.28 -16.08 -10.54
CA GLY A 162 40.70 -15.50 -11.75
C GLY A 162 39.25 -15.94 -11.99
N ILE A 163 38.97 -17.24 -11.86
CA ILE A 163 37.59 -17.78 -11.96
C ILE A 163 36.70 -17.18 -10.87
N ALA A 164 37.17 -17.12 -9.62
CA ALA A 164 36.43 -16.53 -8.51
C ALA A 164 36.09 -15.06 -8.77
N LEU A 165 37.03 -14.27 -9.28
CA LEU A 165 36.80 -12.87 -9.65
C LEU A 165 35.73 -12.74 -10.74
N CYS A 166 35.81 -13.56 -11.80
CA CYS A 166 34.79 -13.59 -12.86
C CYS A 166 33.41 -13.94 -12.32
N LEU A 167 33.32 -14.92 -11.41
CA LEU A 167 32.06 -15.31 -10.76
C LEU A 167 31.48 -14.19 -9.90
N VAL A 168 32.32 -13.46 -9.15
CA VAL A 168 31.89 -12.31 -8.36
C VAL A 168 31.36 -11.19 -9.26
N CYS A 169 32.08 -10.83 -10.32
CA CYS A 169 31.66 -9.80 -11.26
C CYS A 169 30.32 -10.17 -11.95
N ALA A 170 30.20 -11.41 -12.43
CA ALA A 170 28.95 -11.89 -13.02
C ALA A 170 27.80 -11.91 -12.01
N GLY A 171 28.05 -12.30 -10.75
CA GLY A 171 27.05 -12.28 -9.69
C GLY A 171 26.58 -10.87 -9.33
N LEU A 172 27.49 -9.90 -9.29
CA LEU A 172 27.16 -8.48 -9.10
C LEU A 172 26.33 -7.95 -10.27
N GLY A 173 26.70 -8.25 -11.52
CA GLY A 173 25.93 -7.89 -12.71
C GLY A 173 24.50 -8.45 -12.67
N LEU A 174 24.36 -9.74 -12.34
CA LEU A 174 23.05 -10.38 -12.17
C LEU A 174 22.21 -9.71 -11.07
N ARG A 175 22.84 -9.32 -9.95
CA ARG A 175 22.16 -8.63 -8.85
C ARG A 175 21.67 -7.24 -9.26
N LEU A 176 22.46 -6.50 -10.03
CA LEU A 176 22.07 -5.18 -10.57
C LEU A 176 20.90 -5.32 -11.55
N LEU A 177 20.98 -6.26 -12.48
CA LEU A 177 19.91 -6.54 -13.45
C LEU A 177 18.62 -6.98 -12.74
N SER A 178 18.73 -7.85 -11.74
CA SER A 178 17.57 -8.30 -10.95
C SER A 178 16.90 -7.15 -10.19
N ARG A 179 17.68 -6.21 -9.65
CA ARG A 179 17.13 -5.01 -9.00
C ARG A 179 16.41 -4.10 -9.98
N ARG A 180 16.96 -3.93 -11.19
CA ARG A 180 16.35 -3.12 -12.26
C ARG A 180 14.99 -3.69 -12.66
N ILE A 181 14.92 -5.00 -12.94
CA ILE A 181 13.66 -5.69 -13.25
C ILE A 181 12.63 -5.54 -12.13
N GLN A 182 13.05 -5.61 -10.87
CA GLN A 182 12.15 -5.45 -9.74
C GLN A 182 11.53 -4.05 -9.66
N ARG A 183 12.34 -3.01 -9.85
CA ARG A 183 11.89 -1.61 -9.81
C ARG A 183 11.03 -1.25 -11.02
N ASP A 184 11.41 -1.73 -12.19
CA ASP A 184 10.79 -1.28 -13.44
C ASP A 184 9.50 -2.06 -13.74
N ILE A 185 9.39 -3.34 -13.34
CA ILE A 185 8.27 -4.21 -13.70
C ILE A 185 7.44 -4.66 -12.50
N VAL A 186 8.08 -5.17 -11.44
CA VAL A 186 7.36 -5.82 -10.32
C VAL A 186 6.61 -4.80 -9.47
N GLU A 187 7.28 -3.72 -9.11
CA GLU A 187 6.75 -2.70 -8.19
C GLU A 187 5.51 -1.98 -8.76
N PRO A 188 5.47 -1.55 -10.04
CA PRO A 188 4.26 -0.96 -10.63
C PRO A 188 3.07 -1.94 -10.70
N VAL A 189 3.33 -3.22 -11.00
CA VAL A 189 2.27 -4.24 -11.08
C VAL A 189 1.67 -4.55 -9.71
N ASP A 190 2.51 -4.72 -8.69
CA ASP A 190 2.03 -4.94 -7.31
C ASP A 190 1.24 -3.72 -6.80
N ALA A 191 1.65 -2.49 -7.18
CA ALA A 191 0.89 -1.28 -6.86
C ALA A 191 -0.51 -1.31 -7.49
N LEU A 192 -0.63 -1.61 -8.79
CA LEU A 192 -1.92 -1.71 -9.49
C LEU A 192 -2.84 -2.79 -8.89
N ILE A 193 -2.30 -3.94 -8.51
CA ILE A 193 -3.06 -5.02 -7.85
C ILE A 193 -3.50 -4.59 -6.44
N ALA A 194 -2.63 -3.94 -5.67
CA ALA A 194 -2.97 -3.46 -4.33
C ALA A 194 -4.07 -2.39 -4.37
N MET A 195 -4.06 -1.52 -5.40
CA MET A 195 -5.05 -0.46 -5.58
C MET A 195 -6.45 -1.02 -5.86
N THR A 196 -6.57 -2.01 -6.75
CA THR A 196 -7.86 -2.68 -7.03
C THR A 196 -8.45 -3.35 -5.79
N HIS A 197 -7.63 -3.95 -4.93
CA HIS A 197 -8.10 -4.54 -3.68
C HIS A 197 -8.47 -3.50 -2.61
N ARG A 198 -7.74 -2.38 -2.51
CA ARG A 198 -7.99 -1.33 -1.51
C ARG A 198 -9.18 -0.43 -1.85
N ALA A 199 -9.36 -0.11 -3.13
CA ALA A 199 -10.55 0.60 -3.61
C ALA A 199 -11.85 -0.16 -3.24
N ARG A 200 -11.80 -1.49 -3.19
CA ARG A 200 -12.93 -2.34 -2.79
C ARG A 200 -13.15 -2.44 -1.28
N ALA A 201 -12.13 -2.18 -0.46
CA ALA A 201 -12.16 -2.44 0.98
C ALA A 201 -12.30 -1.17 1.86
N GLN A 202 -11.94 0.02 1.37
CA GLN A 202 -12.04 1.26 2.13
C GLN A 202 -12.75 2.38 1.36
N ARG A 203 -13.86 2.88 1.93
CA ARG A 203 -14.68 4.00 1.43
C ARG A 203 -14.01 5.39 1.50
N GLY A 204 -12.68 5.49 1.56
CA GLY A 204 -12.01 6.78 1.80
C GLY A 204 -10.54 6.87 1.44
N GLY A 205 -10.00 5.90 0.70
CA GLY A 205 -8.58 5.86 0.35
C GLY A 205 -8.35 5.42 -1.08
N MET A 206 -8.91 6.13 -2.06
CA MET A 206 -8.56 5.92 -3.46
C MET A 206 -7.20 6.59 -3.72
N GLN A 207 -6.13 5.84 -3.47
CA GLN A 207 -4.78 6.31 -3.76
C GLN A 207 -4.58 6.34 -5.27
N ARG A 208 -3.96 7.42 -5.80
CA ARG A 208 -3.66 7.56 -7.23
C ARG A 208 -2.46 6.71 -7.63
N ALA A 209 -2.46 6.22 -8.87
CA ALA A 209 -1.39 5.40 -9.41
C ALA A 209 -0.12 6.26 -9.52
N PRO A 210 1.04 5.77 -9.03
CA PRO A 210 2.31 6.46 -9.19
C PRO A 210 2.79 6.42 -10.64
N ALA A 211 3.61 7.39 -11.03
CA ALA A 211 4.23 7.41 -12.34
C ALA A 211 5.16 6.20 -12.53
N SER A 212 5.06 5.55 -13.69
CA SER A 212 5.91 4.42 -14.08
C SER A 212 6.87 4.82 -15.19
N GLN A 213 8.06 4.22 -15.22
CA GLN A 213 9.05 4.41 -16.29
C GLN A 213 8.70 3.61 -17.56
N ILE A 214 7.84 2.60 -17.43
CA ILE A 214 7.37 1.80 -18.57
C ILE A 214 6.13 2.48 -19.13
N ALA A 215 6.17 2.80 -20.43
CA ALA A 215 5.13 3.57 -21.11
C ALA A 215 3.74 2.95 -20.95
N GLU A 216 3.62 1.63 -21.10
CA GLU A 216 2.35 0.91 -20.97
C GLU A 216 1.79 0.97 -19.54
N PHE A 217 2.65 0.87 -18.52
CA PHE A 217 2.21 1.00 -17.12
C PHE A 217 1.88 2.44 -16.75
N HIS A 218 2.57 3.41 -17.35
CA HIS A 218 2.23 4.82 -17.16
C HIS A 218 0.86 5.15 -17.76
N ALA A 219 0.61 4.75 -19.01
CA ALA A 219 -0.67 4.96 -19.67
C ALA A 219 -1.82 4.32 -18.90
N LEU A 220 -1.65 3.06 -18.46
CA LEU A 220 -2.65 2.38 -17.63
C LEU A 220 -2.89 3.07 -16.28
N GLY A 221 -1.83 3.60 -15.66
CA GLY A 221 -1.94 4.38 -14.43
C GLY A 221 -2.69 5.70 -14.61
N GLU A 222 -2.50 6.37 -15.75
CA GLU A 222 -3.25 7.57 -16.11
C GLU A 222 -4.72 7.28 -16.36
N ASP A 223 -5.05 6.25 -17.15
CA ASP A 223 -6.43 5.81 -17.38
C ASP A 223 -7.13 5.48 -16.06
N PHE A 224 -6.44 4.78 -15.15
CA PHE A 224 -6.98 4.48 -13.83
C PHE A 224 -7.24 5.76 -13.02
N ASN A 225 -6.30 6.71 -13.03
CA ASN A 225 -6.46 8.00 -12.34
C ASN A 225 -7.60 8.85 -12.93
N ALA A 226 -7.83 8.77 -14.24
CA ALA A 226 -8.96 9.42 -14.90
C ALA A 226 -10.29 8.83 -14.42
N LEU A 227 -10.42 7.50 -14.40
CA LEU A 227 -11.60 6.80 -13.89
C LEU A 227 -11.87 7.12 -12.40
N LEU A 228 -10.83 7.17 -11.57
CA LEU A 228 -10.97 7.56 -10.16
C LEU A 228 -11.54 8.97 -10.04
N THR A 229 -11.07 9.91 -10.87
CA THR A 229 -11.55 11.30 -10.88
C THR A 229 -13.01 11.37 -11.30
N GLU A 230 -13.42 10.58 -12.29
CA GLU A 230 -14.82 10.50 -12.72
C GLU A 230 -15.73 9.95 -11.62
N ILE A 231 -15.31 8.89 -10.91
CA ILE A 231 -16.05 8.32 -9.77
C ILE A 231 -16.18 9.35 -8.64
N GLU A 232 -15.09 10.06 -8.29
CA GLU A 232 -15.11 11.11 -7.27
C GLU A 232 -16.10 12.23 -7.62
N MET A 233 -16.11 12.67 -8.88
CA MET A 233 -17.07 13.66 -9.37
C MET A 233 -18.51 13.16 -9.30
N GLN A 234 -18.79 11.93 -9.73
CA GLN A 234 -20.13 11.34 -9.67
C GLN A 234 -20.64 11.21 -8.23
N GLN A 235 -19.79 10.81 -7.29
CA GLN A 235 -20.16 10.73 -5.87
C GLN A 235 -20.46 12.11 -5.29
N ALA A 236 -19.66 13.12 -5.63
CA ALA A 236 -19.89 14.49 -5.19
C ALA A 236 -21.23 15.04 -5.73
N GLN A 237 -21.53 14.77 -6.99
CA GLN A 237 -22.80 15.14 -7.63
C GLN A 237 -23.99 14.47 -6.94
N LEU A 238 -23.96 13.15 -6.76
CA LEU A 238 -25.02 12.41 -6.06
C LEU A 238 -25.23 12.90 -4.63
N ALA A 239 -24.14 13.21 -3.91
CA ALA A 239 -24.24 13.76 -2.55
C ALA A 239 -24.93 15.13 -2.55
N GLN A 240 -24.63 15.99 -3.53
CA GLN A 240 -25.26 17.30 -3.67
C GLN A 240 -26.75 17.20 -4.05
N GLU A 241 -27.09 16.31 -4.97
CA GLU A 241 -28.47 16.02 -5.35
C GLU A 241 -29.27 15.50 -4.15
N ASN A 242 -28.68 14.57 -3.38
CA ASN A 242 -29.33 14.00 -2.20
C ASN A 242 -29.56 15.05 -1.10
N ARG A 243 -28.59 15.97 -0.89
CA ARG A 243 -28.79 17.14 0.00
C ARG A 243 -29.95 18.02 -0.47
N SER A 244 -30.02 18.30 -1.77
CA SER A 244 -31.06 19.14 -2.35
C SER A 244 -32.44 18.50 -2.24
N LEU A 245 -32.55 17.20 -2.55
CA LEU A 245 -33.77 16.41 -2.37
C LEU A 245 -34.20 16.34 -0.90
N THR A 246 -33.25 16.16 0.02
CA THR A 246 -33.52 16.16 1.47
C THR A 246 -34.05 17.52 1.94
N HIS A 247 -33.50 18.62 1.41
CA HIS A 247 -33.98 19.96 1.73
C HIS A 247 -35.41 20.17 1.22
N LEU A 248 -35.67 19.86 -0.05
CA LEU A 248 -37.02 19.93 -0.65
C LEU A 248 -38.05 19.06 0.08
N ALA A 249 -37.65 17.88 0.56
CA ALA A 249 -38.52 16.97 1.28
C ALA A 249 -38.91 17.47 2.69
N ASN A 250 -38.11 18.36 3.29
CA ASN A 250 -38.26 18.75 4.70
C ASN A 250 -38.59 20.22 4.93
N HIS A 251 -38.40 21.09 3.95
CA HIS A 251 -38.59 22.54 4.09
C HIS A 251 -39.72 23.06 3.19
N ASP A 252 -40.35 24.16 3.62
CA ASP A 252 -41.28 24.96 2.83
C ASP A 252 -40.50 25.89 1.89
N SER A 253 -40.86 25.89 0.61
CA SER A 253 -40.12 26.62 -0.44
C SER A 253 -40.21 28.14 -0.35
N LEU A 254 -41.27 28.68 0.27
CA LEU A 254 -41.46 30.12 0.41
C LEU A 254 -40.74 30.66 1.65
N THR A 255 -40.96 30.03 2.80
CA THR A 255 -40.51 30.55 4.10
C THR A 255 -39.17 29.99 4.57
N GLY A 256 -38.69 28.89 3.97
CA GLY A 256 -37.48 28.17 4.40
C GLY A 256 -37.62 27.39 5.72
N LEU A 257 -38.76 27.52 6.41
CA LEU A 257 -39.08 26.76 7.61
C LEU A 257 -39.27 25.27 7.29
N TYR A 258 -39.39 24.42 8.31
CA TYR A 258 -39.78 23.05 8.08
C TYR A 258 -41.20 22.96 7.47
N ASN A 259 -41.46 21.92 6.69
CA ASN A 259 -42.78 21.66 6.14
C ASN A 259 -43.63 20.78 7.06
N ARG A 260 -44.92 20.62 6.71
CA ARG A 260 -45.88 19.76 7.43
C ARG A 260 -45.36 18.33 7.64
N ALA A 261 -44.76 17.72 6.62
CA ALA A 261 -44.28 16.34 6.69
C ALA A 261 -43.15 16.16 7.72
N TYR A 262 -42.19 17.10 7.76
CA TYR A 262 -41.13 17.10 8.76
C TYR A 262 -41.70 17.30 10.17
N PHE A 263 -42.59 18.28 10.36
CA PHE A 263 -43.21 18.58 11.64
C PHE A 263 -43.95 17.37 12.22
N SER A 264 -44.83 16.73 11.44
CA SER A 264 -45.61 15.58 11.88
C SER A 264 -44.71 14.40 12.27
N ARG A 265 -43.68 14.10 11.47
CA ARG A 265 -42.72 13.02 11.77
C ARG A 265 -41.94 13.30 13.05
N ARG A 266 -41.53 14.55 13.25
CA ARG A 266 -40.74 14.94 14.42
C ARG A 266 -41.58 15.01 15.70
N LEU A 267 -42.82 15.50 15.63
CA LEU A 267 -43.79 15.44 16.73
C LEU A 267 -44.05 14.00 17.16
N ALA A 268 -44.33 13.09 16.22
CA ALA A 268 -44.56 11.68 16.53
C ALA A 268 -43.36 11.04 17.25
N ARG A 269 -42.13 11.34 16.81
CA ARG A 269 -40.90 10.84 17.45
C ARG A 269 -40.72 11.40 18.87
N ILE A 270 -40.88 12.70 19.05
CA ILE A 270 -40.70 13.33 20.37
C ILE A 270 -41.76 12.81 21.36
N LEU A 271 -43.00 12.55 20.91
CA LEU A 271 -44.03 11.95 21.74
C LEU A 271 -43.69 10.51 22.16
N GLN A 272 -43.13 9.70 21.26
CA GLN A 272 -42.66 8.36 21.60
C GLN A 272 -41.56 8.40 22.67
N ASP A 273 -40.60 9.31 22.51
CA ASP A 273 -39.51 9.50 23.47
C ASP A 273 -40.06 9.94 24.85
N ALA A 274 -40.99 10.91 24.86
CA ALA A 274 -41.62 11.41 26.09
C ALA A 274 -42.54 10.39 26.77
N GLN A 275 -43.17 9.48 26.02
CA GLN A 275 -43.95 8.38 26.58
C GLN A 275 -43.09 7.40 27.38
N ILE A 276 -41.82 7.22 26.99
CA ILE A 276 -40.87 6.32 27.65
C ILE A 276 -40.16 7.03 28.81
N GLN A 277 -39.67 8.25 28.57
CA GLN A 277 -38.77 8.96 29.49
C GLN A 277 -39.50 9.95 30.41
N GLY A 278 -40.79 10.20 30.16
CA GLY A 278 -41.50 11.36 30.69
C GLY A 278 -41.07 12.66 30.01
N GLY A 279 -41.85 13.72 30.22
CA GLY A 279 -41.55 15.07 29.74
C GLY A 279 -42.77 15.74 29.13
N ASN A 280 -42.87 17.07 29.33
CA ASN A 280 -43.97 17.84 28.76
C ASN A 280 -43.53 18.50 27.45
N ILE A 281 -44.46 18.53 26.51
CA ILE A 281 -44.27 19.09 25.17
C ILE A 281 -45.41 20.08 24.94
N ALA A 282 -45.14 21.19 24.27
CA ALA A 282 -46.19 22.08 23.80
C ALA A 282 -46.22 22.14 22.28
N VAL A 283 -47.43 22.06 21.72
CA VAL A 283 -47.72 22.32 20.32
C VAL A 283 -48.48 23.65 20.25
N LEU A 284 -47.91 24.60 19.53
CA LEU A 284 -48.54 25.87 19.19
C LEU A 284 -49.00 25.77 17.75
N TYR A 285 -50.30 25.97 17.49
CA TYR A 285 -50.88 26.03 16.15
C TYR A 285 -51.32 27.47 15.87
N MET A 286 -50.98 27.99 14.71
CA MET A 286 -51.06 29.42 14.40
C MET A 286 -51.62 29.63 13.01
N ASP A 287 -52.41 30.68 12.85
CA ASP A 287 -52.96 31.11 11.57
C ASP A 287 -52.91 32.64 11.49
N ASN A 288 -52.56 33.17 10.33
CA ASN A 288 -52.48 34.61 10.12
C ASN A 288 -53.87 35.20 9.96
N ASP A 289 -54.20 36.12 10.84
CA ASP A 289 -55.49 36.77 10.83
C ASP A 289 -55.67 37.60 9.55
N ARG A 290 -56.80 37.39 8.88
CA ARG A 290 -57.20 38.14 7.68
C ARG A 290 -56.20 38.03 6.51
N PHE A 291 -55.38 36.99 6.46
CA PHE A 291 -54.42 36.80 5.38
C PHE A 291 -55.07 36.83 3.98
N LYS A 292 -56.26 36.24 3.83
CA LYS A 292 -57.03 36.31 2.59
C LYS A 292 -57.39 37.74 2.18
N GLU A 293 -57.82 38.58 3.13
CA GLU A 293 -58.13 39.99 2.85
C GLU A 293 -56.89 40.76 2.38
N ILE A 294 -55.70 40.43 2.93
CA ILE A 294 -54.43 41.02 2.53
C ILE A 294 -54.07 40.60 1.09
N ASN A 295 -54.21 39.32 0.75
CA ASN A 295 -54.00 38.85 -0.62
C ASN A 295 -54.96 39.51 -1.61
N ASP A 296 -56.23 39.65 -1.24
CA ASP A 296 -57.26 40.21 -2.10
C ASP A 296 -57.06 41.71 -2.34
N HIS A 297 -56.54 42.46 -1.35
CA HIS A 297 -56.30 43.91 -1.45
C HIS A 297 -54.92 44.28 -2.02
N TYR A 298 -53.88 43.56 -1.64
CA TYR A 298 -52.48 43.92 -1.94
C TYR A 298 -51.78 42.95 -2.90
N GLY A 299 -52.46 41.85 -3.28
CA GLY A 299 -51.94 40.82 -4.17
C GLY A 299 -51.07 39.78 -3.46
N HIS A 300 -50.95 38.61 -4.10
CA HIS A 300 -50.22 37.46 -3.56
C HIS A 300 -48.75 37.74 -3.26
N ALA A 301 -48.08 38.61 -4.03
CA ALA A 301 -46.68 38.96 -3.77
C ALA A 301 -46.49 39.63 -2.39
N VAL A 302 -47.45 40.45 -1.95
CA VAL A 302 -47.41 41.07 -0.62
C VAL A 302 -47.75 40.06 0.47
N GLY A 303 -48.69 39.16 0.21
CA GLY A 303 -48.96 38.02 1.10
C GLY A 303 -47.74 37.12 1.30
N ASP A 304 -47.00 36.82 0.24
CA ASP A 304 -45.79 36.02 0.30
C ASP A 304 -44.70 36.70 1.17
N LEU A 305 -44.50 38.02 1.00
CA LEU A 305 -43.60 38.80 1.85
C LEU A 305 -44.04 38.80 3.32
N LEU A 306 -45.34 38.90 3.58
CA LEU A 306 -45.89 38.80 4.92
C LEU A 306 -45.58 37.44 5.54
N LEU A 307 -45.78 36.35 4.81
CA LEU A 307 -45.48 35.01 5.32
C LEU A 307 -44.00 34.80 5.61
N ILE A 308 -43.10 35.33 4.77
CA ILE A 308 -41.64 35.28 4.99
C ILE A 308 -41.25 36.06 6.25
N GLU A 309 -41.81 37.26 6.44
CA GLU A 309 -41.52 38.10 7.60
C GLU A 309 -42.09 37.47 8.89
N VAL A 310 -43.31 36.95 8.86
CA VAL A 310 -43.93 36.23 9.98
C VAL A 310 -43.11 34.99 10.34
N ALA A 311 -42.67 34.21 9.36
CA ALA A 311 -41.80 33.06 9.57
C ALA A 311 -40.48 33.45 10.28
N THR A 312 -39.86 34.54 9.82
CA THR A 312 -38.63 35.09 10.39
C THR A 312 -38.83 35.51 11.84
N ARG A 313 -39.91 36.24 12.13
CA ARG A 313 -40.27 36.71 13.47
C ARG A 313 -40.56 35.57 14.42
N ILE A 314 -41.33 34.56 14.00
CA ILE A 314 -41.60 33.37 14.80
C ILE A 314 -40.27 32.68 15.12
N ARG A 315 -39.42 32.42 14.13
CA ARG A 315 -38.14 31.73 14.34
C ARG A 315 -37.23 32.46 15.33
N ALA A 316 -37.19 33.79 15.27
CA ALA A 316 -36.39 34.62 16.16
C ALA A 316 -36.82 34.55 17.64
N GLN A 317 -38.06 34.14 17.94
CA GLN A 317 -38.54 33.97 19.32
C GLN A 317 -38.24 32.59 19.92
N LEU A 318 -37.65 31.67 19.13
CA LEU A 318 -37.46 30.27 19.51
C LEU A 318 -35.98 29.95 19.73
N ARG A 319 -35.70 29.01 20.64
CA ARG A 319 -34.35 28.45 20.83
C ARG A 319 -33.99 27.48 19.71
N GLU A 320 -32.70 27.16 19.61
CA GLU A 320 -32.17 26.28 18.55
C GLU A 320 -32.90 24.92 18.48
N GLY A 321 -33.21 24.32 19.63
CA GLY A 321 -33.87 23.01 19.72
C GLY A 321 -35.39 23.00 19.49
N ASP A 322 -36.05 24.16 19.47
CA ASP A 322 -37.48 24.25 19.16
C ASP A 322 -37.70 24.24 17.65
N ILE A 323 -38.80 23.65 17.23
CA ILE A 323 -39.12 23.46 15.81
C ILE A 323 -40.24 24.41 15.42
N VAL A 324 -40.08 25.07 14.28
CA VAL A 324 -41.12 25.86 13.63
C VAL A 324 -41.32 25.33 12.22
N ALA A 325 -42.59 25.18 11.81
CA ALA A 325 -42.96 24.72 10.49
C ALA A 325 -44.10 25.56 9.91
N ARG A 326 -44.12 25.70 8.59
CA ARG A 326 -45.31 26.15 7.86
C ARG A 326 -46.07 24.90 7.43
N LEU A 327 -47.33 24.81 7.84
CA LEU A 327 -48.14 23.63 7.58
C LEU A 327 -48.86 23.73 6.22
N GLY A 328 -49.12 24.94 5.75
CA GLY A 328 -49.69 25.22 4.43
C GLY A 328 -50.47 26.53 4.47
N GLY A 329 -50.60 27.22 3.32
CA GLY A 329 -51.29 28.51 3.26
C GLY A 329 -50.68 29.52 4.25
N ASP A 330 -51.45 29.98 5.21
CA ASP A 330 -51.13 30.90 6.28
C ASP A 330 -50.93 30.25 7.65
N GLU A 331 -50.92 28.91 7.71
CA GLU A 331 -50.80 28.13 8.94
C GLU A 331 -49.35 27.84 9.30
N PHE A 332 -49.02 28.08 10.56
CA PHE A 332 -47.72 27.77 11.16
C PHE A 332 -47.92 26.89 12.40
N ALA A 333 -46.92 26.08 12.71
CA ALA A 333 -46.89 25.35 13.98
C ALA A 333 -45.50 25.40 14.61
N VAL A 334 -45.49 25.45 15.94
CA VAL A 334 -44.29 25.41 16.76
C VAL A 334 -44.38 24.24 17.72
N LEU A 335 -43.26 23.53 17.85
CA LEU A 335 -43.09 22.41 18.76
C LEU A 335 -42.00 22.75 19.77
N LEU A 336 -42.40 22.84 21.03
CA LEU A 336 -41.54 23.14 22.17
C LEU A 336 -41.31 21.85 22.97
N ALA A 337 -40.06 21.42 23.08
CA ALA A 337 -39.69 20.24 23.86
C ALA A 337 -38.26 20.37 24.42
N PRO A 338 -38.03 20.23 25.74
CA PRO A 338 -39.03 20.07 26.81
C PRO A 338 -39.67 21.41 27.22
N VAL A 339 -40.86 21.33 27.81
CA VAL A 339 -41.56 22.43 28.50
C VAL A 339 -41.69 22.07 29.98
N HIS A 340 -41.47 23.01 30.90
CA HIS A 340 -41.57 22.73 32.34
C HIS A 340 -42.95 23.10 32.88
N HIS A 341 -43.46 24.27 32.50
CA HIS A 341 -44.78 24.74 32.93
C HIS A 341 -45.63 25.25 31.75
N PRO A 342 -46.98 25.11 31.80
CA PRO A 342 -47.88 25.68 30.79
C PRO A 342 -47.61 27.17 30.49
N GLN A 343 -47.21 27.93 31.50
CA GLN A 343 -46.87 29.35 31.38
C GLN A 343 -45.67 29.62 30.47
N ASP A 344 -44.78 28.65 30.26
CA ASP A 344 -43.65 28.80 29.34
C ASP A 344 -44.13 28.87 27.89
N ALA A 345 -45.08 28.00 27.52
CA ALA A 345 -45.68 27.99 26.18
C ALA A 345 -46.48 29.27 25.93
N LEU A 346 -47.26 29.73 26.92
CA LEU A 346 -47.98 31.01 26.86
C LEU A 346 -47.03 32.19 26.67
N ARG A 347 -45.95 32.26 27.44
CA ARG A 347 -44.96 33.34 27.33
C ARG A 347 -44.29 33.38 25.95
N ILE A 348 -44.02 32.22 25.35
CA ILE A 348 -43.48 32.15 23.99
C ILE A 348 -44.53 32.59 22.98
N ALA A 349 -45.80 32.17 23.13
CA ALA A 349 -46.90 32.61 22.28
C ALA A 349 -47.09 34.14 22.34
N ASP A 350 -47.03 34.74 23.53
CA ASP A 350 -47.15 36.20 23.70
C ASP A 350 -45.98 36.96 23.06
N LYS A 351 -44.75 36.42 23.16
CA LYS A 351 -43.59 36.96 22.44
C LYS A 351 -43.77 36.89 20.92
N ILE A 352 -44.29 35.78 20.41
CA ILE A 352 -44.58 35.61 18.98
C ILE A 352 -45.63 36.64 18.54
N ASN A 353 -46.75 36.76 19.26
CA ASN A 353 -47.80 37.75 18.96
C ASN A 353 -47.25 39.17 18.95
N ALA A 354 -46.48 39.55 19.98
CA ALA A 354 -45.86 40.87 20.07
C ALA A 354 -44.88 41.15 18.92
N ALA A 355 -44.07 40.16 18.53
CA ALA A 355 -43.12 40.29 17.42
C ALA A 355 -43.86 40.41 16.08
N VAL A 356 -44.89 39.60 15.85
CA VAL A 356 -45.66 39.63 14.60
C VAL A 356 -46.49 40.91 14.48
N ALA A 357 -46.99 41.47 15.58
CA ALA A 357 -47.75 42.73 15.58
C ALA A 357 -46.95 44.00 15.18
N LEU A 358 -45.67 43.88 14.82
CA LEU A 358 -44.90 45.00 14.28
C LEU A 358 -45.29 45.27 12.81
N PRO A 359 -45.35 46.53 12.35
CA PRO A 359 -45.61 46.84 10.94
C PRO A 359 -44.57 46.19 10.01
N LEU A 360 -44.97 45.88 8.76
CA LEU A 360 -44.02 45.44 7.72
C LEU A 360 -43.11 46.61 7.29
N SER A 361 -41.80 46.34 7.17
CA SER A 361 -40.77 47.37 6.95
C SER A 361 -40.65 47.86 5.50
N GLU A 362 -41.16 47.09 4.53
CA GLU A 362 -40.93 47.35 3.10
C GLU A 362 -42.17 47.82 2.33
N ARG A 363 -42.15 49.10 1.93
CA ARG A 363 -42.91 49.74 0.83
C ARG A 363 -44.44 49.66 0.79
N HIS A 364 -45.11 48.95 1.69
CA HIS A 364 -46.57 48.82 1.70
C HIS A 364 -47.12 49.47 2.97
N GLU A 365 -48.00 50.45 2.78
CA GLU A 365 -48.67 51.23 3.81
C GLU A 365 -49.01 50.42 5.06
N ARG A 366 -48.29 50.66 6.18
CA ARG A 366 -48.53 50.17 7.56
C ARG A 366 -49.37 48.88 7.70
N ILE A 367 -49.06 47.82 6.96
CA ILE A 367 -49.71 46.53 7.18
C ILE A 367 -49.20 46.00 8.52
N VAL A 368 -50.12 45.80 9.45
CA VAL A 368 -49.84 45.22 10.77
C VAL A 368 -50.38 43.80 10.76
N PRO A 369 -49.52 42.78 10.62
CA PRO A 369 -49.97 41.40 10.69
C PRO A 369 -50.36 41.04 12.12
N SER A 370 -51.31 40.13 12.26
CA SER A 370 -51.59 39.48 13.54
C SER A 370 -51.81 37.98 13.32
N VAL A 371 -51.59 37.22 14.38
CA VAL A 371 -51.69 35.76 14.37
C VAL A 371 -52.52 35.35 15.57
N SER A 372 -53.42 34.40 15.34
CA SER A 372 -54.14 33.72 16.41
C SER A 372 -53.40 32.43 16.75
N ILE A 373 -53.10 32.19 18.03
CA ILE A 373 -52.31 31.04 18.50
C ILE A 373 -53.16 30.16 19.42
N GLY A 374 -53.22 28.87 19.13
CA GLY A 374 -53.74 27.85 20.02
C GLY A 374 -52.65 26.96 20.57
N ILE A 375 -52.72 26.62 21.86
CA ILE A 375 -51.67 25.89 22.57
C ILE A 375 -52.26 24.58 23.12
N ALA A 376 -51.63 23.46 22.80
CA ALA A 376 -51.90 22.16 23.40
C ALA A 376 -50.66 21.60 24.11
N LEU A 377 -50.85 20.86 25.20
CA LEU A 377 -49.79 20.31 26.03
C LEU A 377 -49.89 18.80 26.07
N TYR A 378 -48.76 18.11 25.91
CA TYR A 378 -48.63 16.70 26.25
C TYR A 378 -48.19 16.58 27.72
N PRO A 379 -48.76 15.66 28.50
CA PRO A 379 -49.83 14.72 28.13
C PRO A 379 -51.28 15.24 28.35
N GLU A 380 -51.44 16.46 28.87
CA GLU A 380 -52.73 16.99 29.37
C GLU A 380 -53.85 17.10 28.31
N HIS A 381 -53.52 17.59 27.11
CA HIS A 381 -54.46 17.90 26.03
C HIS A 381 -54.44 16.86 24.90
N GLY A 382 -53.76 15.72 25.10
CA GLY A 382 -53.70 14.62 24.13
C GLY A 382 -52.47 13.75 24.30
N GLN A 383 -52.59 12.48 23.89
CA GLN A 383 -51.50 11.49 23.93
C GLN A 383 -50.91 11.18 22.56
N THR A 384 -51.57 11.59 21.48
CA THR A 384 -51.09 11.40 20.10
C THR A 384 -50.88 12.73 19.39
N ALA A 385 -50.08 12.72 18.32
CA ALA A 385 -49.81 13.91 17.51
C ALA A 385 -51.10 14.54 16.95
N ASP A 386 -52.03 13.71 16.47
CA ASP A 386 -53.31 14.16 15.92
C ASP A 386 -54.21 14.78 16.99
N GLN A 387 -54.26 14.21 18.20
CA GLN A 387 -55.03 14.79 19.32
C GLN A 387 -54.48 16.17 19.73
N LEU A 388 -53.16 16.29 19.87
CA LEU A 388 -52.53 17.57 20.23
C LEU A 388 -52.73 18.64 19.16
N LEU A 389 -52.60 18.28 17.88
CA LEU A 389 -52.84 19.20 16.78
C LEU A 389 -54.29 19.68 16.74
N ARG A 390 -55.26 18.77 16.91
CA ARG A 390 -56.70 19.14 16.97
C ARG A 390 -57.04 19.99 18.19
N ALA A 391 -56.45 19.69 19.35
CA ALA A 391 -56.62 20.50 20.56
C ALA A 391 -56.06 21.92 20.36
N ALA A 392 -54.87 22.04 19.77
CA ALA A 392 -54.25 23.32 19.47
C ALA A 392 -55.05 24.10 18.41
N ASP A 393 -55.52 23.46 17.35
CA ASP A 393 -56.38 24.08 16.34
C ASP A 393 -57.70 24.61 16.94
N ARG A 394 -58.36 23.81 17.80
CA ARG A 394 -59.57 24.26 18.49
C ARG A 394 -59.31 25.45 19.42
N ALA A 395 -58.18 25.46 20.13
CA ALA A 395 -57.78 26.60 20.95
C ALA A 395 -57.50 27.85 20.10
N MET A 396 -56.86 27.68 18.94
CA MET A 396 -56.58 28.75 17.98
C MET A 396 -57.87 29.35 17.43
N TYR A 397 -58.86 28.50 17.11
CA TYR A 397 -60.17 28.95 16.66
C TYR A 397 -60.90 29.80 17.70
N GLU A 398 -60.82 29.43 18.99
CA GLU A 398 -61.35 30.26 20.07
C GLU A 398 -60.55 31.56 20.26
N ALA A 399 -59.23 31.55 20.02
CA ALA A 399 -58.43 32.77 19.99
C ALA A 399 -58.93 33.74 18.89
N LYS A 400 -59.23 33.22 17.69
CA LYS A 400 -59.81 34.01 16.58
C LYS A 400 -61.15 34.64 16.95
N LYS A 401 -62.04 33.88 17.62
CA LYS A 401 -63.34 34.40 18.09
C LYS A 401 -63.20 35.48 19.15
N SER A 402 -62.17 35.38 19.99
CA SER A 402 -61.97 36.30 21.13
C SER A 402 -61.34 37.65 20.77
N GLY A 403 -61.22 37.97 19.47
CA GLY A 403 -60.73 39.26 19.00
C GLY A 403 -59.57 39.17 18.01
N ARG A 404 -59.01 37.96 17.78
CA ARG A 404 -57.80 37.72 16.98
C ARG A 404 -56.53 38.32 17.61
N GLY A 405 -55.34 38.03 17.06
CA GLY A 405 -54.07 38.57 17.56
C GLY A 405 -53.73 38.17 18.99
N THR A 406 -54.21 37.01 19.45
CA THR A 406 -54.08 36.55 20.84
C THR A 406 -53.74 35.05 20.90
N SER A 407 -53.34 34.59 22.07
CA SER A 407 -53.03 33.19 22.35
C SER A 407 -54.09 32.57 23.28
N ARG A 408 -54.39 31.28 23.10
CA ARG A 408 -55.28 30.52 23.99
C ARG A 408 -54.66 29.16 24.29
N LEU A 409 -54.64 28.80 25.57
CA LEU A 409 -54.41 27.42 25.98
C LEU A 409 -55.71 26.63 25.79
N PHE A 410 -55.61 25.39 25.32
CA PHE A 410 -56.77 24.51 25.22
C PHE A 410 -57.36 24.25 26.61
N GLU A 411 -58.59 24.70 26.84
CA GLU A 411 -59.33 24.47 28.08
C GLU A 411 -60.17 23.19 27.92
N GLY A 412 -59.58 22.04 28.22
CA GLY A 412 -60.26 20.75 28.22
C GLY A 412 -59.31 19.55 28.35
N ALA A 413 -59.80 18.46 28.94
CA ALA A 413 -59.14 17.16 28.81
C ALA A 413 -59.55 16.52 27.47
N TYR A 414 -58.61 15.94 26.72
CA TYR A 414 -58.96 15.20 25.51
C TYR A 414 -59.65 13.89 25.91
N VAL A 415 -60.98 13.90 25.96
CA VAL A 415 -61.77 12.68 26.16
C VAL A 415 -61.81 11.94 24.83
N VAL A 416 -61.38 10.67 24.82
CA VAL A 416 -61.59 9.78 23.67
C VAL A 416 -63.10 9.67 23.48
N SER A 417 -63.66 10.43 22.54
CA SER A 417 -65.00 10.18 22.06
C SER A 417 -64.94 8.90 21.25
N ASP A 418 -65.33 7.80 21.87
CA ASP A 418 -65.66 6.57 21.17
C ASP A 418 -66.70 6.92 20.11
N ILE A 419 -66.34 6.81 18.83
CA ILE A 419 -67.32 6.88 17.75
C ILE A 419 -68.02 5.52 17.75
N SER A 420 -68.98 5.40 18.65
CA SER A 420 -70.08 4.45 18.59
C SER A 420 -71.35 5.26 18.81
N GLU A 421 -72.22 5.28 17.79
CA GLU A 421 -73.52 5.98 17.71
C GLU A 421 -73.49 7.45 17.28
N LEU A 422 -73.50 7.67 15.96
CA LEU A 422 -74.67 8.16 15.20
C LEU A 422 -74.40 8.15 13.69
#